data_AF-I7KG59-F1
#
_entry.id   AF-I7KG59-F1
#
_cell.length_a   1.000
_cell.length_b   1.000
_cell.length_c   1.000
_cell.angle_alpha   90.00
_cell.angle_beta   90.00
_cell.angle_gamma   90.00
#
_symmetry.space_group_name_H-M   'P 1'
#
loop_
_entity.id
_entity.type
_entity.pdbx_description
1 polymer ?
#
loop_
_entity_poly.entity_id
_entity_poly.type
_entity_poly.pdbx_seq_one_letter_code
_entity_poly.pdbx_strand_id
1 'polypeptide(L)'
;MKKSIKFTVALLSLFALAGCSNVHTSKDGNNLEIGQKSKKRSTKKTKTSKPTARKKQTNSSQSLTDKQQASLDKTMADYGKKRKISYVRYDGKHLLKNSAGRIYPDTFKKDTFILNNKKISIGWAPQGGDQFAYKVLAIYNHDFDQKGKHETYIFCIHDKKPIVLVDTAKEGNKIVLTQSQDRELNQHFDGIMNGTQY
;
A
#
# COMPACT_ATOMS: atom_id res chain seq x y z
N MET A 1 -12.41 -49.16 -8.77
CA MET A 1 -13.63 -48.68 -9.45
C MET A 1 -13.39 -47.24 -9.90
N LYS A 2 -13.34 -47.01 -11.22
CA LYS A 2 -12.97 -45.72 -11.84
C LYS A 2 -14.26 -45.02 -12.29
N LYS A 3 -14.48 -43.76 -11.90
CA LYS A 3 -15.55 -42.92 -12.45
C LYS A 3 -14.93 -41.60 -12.91
N SER A 4 -14.80 -41.47 -14.23
CA SER A 4 -14.29 -40.28 -14.90
C SER A 4 -15.48 -39.41 -15.32
N ILE A 5 -15.58 -38.21 -14.75
CA ILE A 5 -16.62 -37.23 -15.08
C ILE A 5 -16.03 -36.26 -16.10
N LYS A 6 -16.60 -36.24 -17.31
CA LYS A 6 -16.28 -35.28 -18.36
C LYS A 6 -17.21 -34.07 -18.20
N PHE A 7 -16.66 -32.90 -17.90
CA PHE A 7 -17.39 -31.63 -17.96
C PHE A 7 -16.98 -30.85 -19.20
N THR A 8 -18.00 -30.52 -19.98
CA THR A 8 -17.97 -29.85 -21.28
C THR A 8 -17.60 -28.38 -21.13
N VAL A 9 -16.67 -27.92 -21.97
CA VAL A 9 -16.26 -26.53 -22.14
C VAL A 9 -17.36 -25.79 -22.92
N ALA A 10 -17.85 -24.68 -22.36
CA ALA A 10 -18.71 -23.73 -23.07
C ALA A 10 -17.91 -22.47 -23.41
N LEU A 11 -17.78 -22.24 -24.73
CA LEU A 11 -17.22 -21.09 -25.41
C LEU A 11 -18.02 -19.80 -25.08
N LEU A 12 -17.34 -18.69 -24.76
CA LEU A 12 -17.03 -17.55 -25.65
C LEU A 12 -18.08 -16.42 -25.62
N SER A 13 -17.71 -15.29 -25.02
CA SER A 13 -18.20 -13.97 -25.43
C SER A 13 -17.16 -12.89 -25.16
N LEU A 14 -16.53 -12.42 -26.24
CA LEU A 14 -15.72 -11.21 -26.28
C LEU A 14 -16.64 -9.99 -26.16
N PHE A 15 -16.36 -9.08 -25.22
CA PHE A 15 -16.82 -7.70 -25.32
C PHE A 15 -15.64 -6.80 -25.66
N ALA A 16 -15.81 -6.06 -26.76
CA ALA A 16 -14.82 -5.18 -27.35
C ALA A 16 -14.56 -3.92 -26.49
N LEU A 17 -13.31 -3.48 -26.54
CA LEU A 17 -12.81 -2.19 -26.07
C LEU A 17 -13.53 -1.04 -26.79
N ALA A 18 -14.04 -0.06 -26.04
CA ALA A 18 -14.22 1.30 -26.51
C ALA A 18 -13.37 2.23 -25.64
N GLY A 19 -12.22 2.62 -26.18
CA GLY A 19 -11.39 3.69 -25.64
C GLY A 19 -11.69 4.98 -26.38
N CYS A 20 -11.99 6.05 -25.66
CA CYS A 20 -11.98 7.42 -26.18
C CYS A 20 -11.03 8.26 -25.33
N SER A 21 -9.86 8.56 -25.91
CA SER A 21 -8.93 9.57 -25.41
C SER A 21 -9.41 10.95 -25.84
N ASN A 22 -9.52 11.89 -24.91
CA ASN A 22 -9.64 13.31 -25.21
C ASN A 22 -8.37 14.01 -24.73
N VAL A 23 -7.45 14.29 -25.66
CA VAL A 23 -6.35 15.23 -25.48
C VAL A 23 -6.69 16.45 -26.32
N HIS A 24 -7.14 17.53 -25.66
CA HIS A 24 -7.15 18.86 -26.26
C HIS A 24 -5.85 19.55 -25.88
N THR A 25 -4.94 19.63 -26.86
CA THR A 25 -3.84 20.59 -26.88
C THR A 25 -4.33 21.88 -27.51
N SER A 26 -4.21 23.00 -26.81
CA SER A 26 -4.10 24.31 -27.45
C SER A 26 -2.91 25.02 -26.83
N LYS A 27 -1.93 25.24 -27.69
CA LYS A 27 -0.71 26.01 -27.52
C LYS A 27 -0.95 27.38 -28.15
N ASP A 28 -0.18 28.37 -27.68
CA ASP A 28 0.02 29.71 -28.23
C ASP A 28 -1.11 30.73 -27.94
N GLY A 29 -0.85 31.98 -27.56
CA GLY A 29 0.38 32.75 -27.41
C GLY A 29 0.04 34.14 -26.85
N ASN A 30 1.02 34.80 -26.22
CA ASN A 30 0.94 36.15 -25.66
C ASN A 30 0.91 37.23 -26.76
N ASN A 31 0.10 38.30 -26.59
CA ASN A 31 0.54 39.69 -26.82
C ASN A 31 -0.40 40.72 -26.14
N LEU A 32 0.19 41.85 -25.75
CA LEU A 32 -0.39 43.12 -25.24
C LEU A 32 -1.05 43.88 -26.44
N GLU A 33 -1.83 44.97 -26.37
CA GLU A 33 -1.77 46.21 -25.61
C GLU A 33 -3.09 47.03 -25.83
N ILE A 34 -3.54 47.76 -24.79
CA ILE A 34 -4.24 49.08 -24.72
C ILE A 34 -5.49 49.43 -25.56
N GLY A 35 -6.53 49.98 -24.88
CA GLY A 35 -7.36 51.08 -25.44
C GLY A 35 -8.86 51.19 -25.08
N GLN A 36 -9.17 51.96 -24.02
CA GLN A 36 -10.35 52.84 -23.82
C GLN A 36 -11.85 52.39 -23.80
N LYS A 37 -12.46 52.59 -22.61
CA LYS A 37 -13.82 53.06 -22.23
C LYS A 37 -15.05 52.81 -23.13
N SER A 38 -16.07 52.14 -22.57
CA SER A 38 -17.42 52.71 -22.32
C SER A 38 -18.35 51.82 -21.49
N LYS A 39 -19.24 52.46 -20.71
CA LYS A 39 -20.21 51.91 -19.75
C LYS A 39 -21.33 51.09 -20.40
N LYS A 40 -21.66 49.91 -19.86
CA LYS A 40 -23.07 49.51 -19.61
C LYS A 40 -23.18 48.33 -18.63
N ARG A 41 -24.21 48.43 -17.81
CA ARG A 41 -24.63 47.61 -16.66
C ARG A 41 -25.34 46.32 -17.15
N SER A 42 -24.90 45.13 -16.73
CA SER A 42 -25.80 44.03 -16.34
C SER A 42 -25.07 42.88 -15.65
N THR A 43 -25.82 42.20 -14.80
CA THR A 43 -25.54 41.18 -13.80
C THR A 43 -24.84 39.90 -14.30
N LYS A 44 -23.78 39.47 -13.60
CA LYS A 44 -23.47 38.03 -13.45
C LYS A 44 -22.69 37.75 -12.16
N LYS A 45 -23.31 36.97 -11.27
CA LYS A 45 -22.71 36.48 -10.02
C LYS A 45 -21.45 35.67 -10.34
N THR A 46 -20.29 36.19 -9.92
CA THR A 46 -19.01 35.49 -9.97
C THR A 46 -19.05 34.37 -8.95
N LYS A 47 -19.19 33.12 -9.41
CA LYS A 47 -18.86 31.96 -8.59
C LYS A 47 -17.35 31.94 -8.46
N THR A 48 -16.84 32.38 -7.32
CA THR A 48 -15.44 32.22 -6.92
C THR A 48 -15.13 30.73 -6.90
N SER A 49 -14.57 30.21 -7.98
CA SER A 49 -13.93 28.90 -8.00
C SER A 49 -12.72 28.98 -7.07
N LYS A 50 -12.87 28.42 -5.87
CA LYS A 50 -11.73 28.07 -5.02
C LYS A 50 -10.71 27.33 -5.90
N PRO A 51 -9.42 27.71 -5.91
CA PRO A 51 -8.42 26.87 -6.53
C PRO A 51 -8.43 25.56 -5.75
N THR A 52 -8.91 24.49 -6.39
CA THR A 52 -8.68 23.13 -5.92
C THR A 52 -7.16 22.97 -5.85
N ALA A 53 -6.63 22.96 -4.63
CA ALA A 53 -5.23 22.71 -4.36
C ALA A 53 -4.85 21.42 -5.10
N ARG A 54 -4.08 21.57 -6.18
CA ARG A 54 -3.47 20.46 -6.90
C ARG A 54 -2.59 19.77 -5.87
N LYS A 55 -3.03 18.63 -5.32
CA LYS A 55 -2.24 17.82 -4.39
C LYS A 55 -0.90 17.57 -5.10
N LYS A 56 0.17 18.23 -4.65
CA LYS A 56 1.52 17.88 -5.06
C LYS A 56 1.67 16.42 -4.71
N GLN A 57 1.95 15.58 -5.70
CA GLN A 57 2.35 14.21 -5.48
C GLN A 57 3.70 14.27 -4.77
N THR A 58 3.66 14.29 -3.44
CA THR A 58 4.86 14.21 -2.60
C THR A 58 5.49 12.86 -2.90
N ASN A 59 6.77 12.85 -3.27
CA ASN A 59 7.52 11.60 -3.41
C ASN A 59 7.36 10.81 -2.11
N SER A 60 6.88 9.56 -2.20
CA SER A 60 6.73 8.67 -1.05
C SER A 60 8.05 8.62 -0.27
N SER A 61 8.00 8.92 1.03
CA SER A 61 9.18 8.82 1.88
C SER A 61 9.75 7.40 1.82
N GLN A 62 11.08 7.25 1.80
CA GLN A 62 11.72 5.92 1.85
C GLN A 62 11.83 5.37 3.28
N SER A 63 11.49 6.18 4.29
CA SER A 63 11.47 5.84 5.71
C SER A 63 10.24 6.42 6.42
N LEU A 64 9.90 5.89 7.59
CA LEU A 64 8.87 6.46 8.47
C LEU A 64 9.51 7.51 9.39
N THR A 65 8.93 8.71 9.42
CA THR A 65 9.16 9.66 10.53
C THR A 65 8.46 9.18 11.81
N ASP A 66 8.83 9.70 12.98
CA ASP A 66 8.18 9.35 14.25
C ASP A 66 6.67 9.60 14.22
N LYS A 67 6.24 10.70 13.59
CA LYS A 67 4.81 11.00 13.41
C LYS A 67 4.12 9.97 12.52
N GLN A 68 4.75 9.57 11.42
CA GLN A 68 4.20 8.54 10.52
C GLN A 68 4.13 7.18 11.21
N GLN A 69 5.16 6.83 11.99
CA GLN A 69 5.17 5.62 12.81
C GLN A 69 4.03 5.64 13.83
N ALA A 70 3.82 6.75 14.54
CA ALA A 70 2.71 6.88 15.49
C ALA A 70 1.33 6.78 14.81
N SER A 71 1.17 7.37 13.61
CA SER A 71 -0.05 7.17 12.80
C SER A 71 -0.25 5.70 12.43
N LEU A 72 0.82 4.99 12.03
CA LEU A 72 0.74 3.58 11.67
C LEU A 72 0.40 2.70 12.89
N ASP A 73 0.99 2.99 14.05
CA ASP A 73 0.67 2.30 15.30
C ASP A 73 -0.82 2.47 15.66
N LYS A 74 -1.35 3.69 15.52
CA LYS A 74 -2.78 3.95 15.71
C LYS A 74 -3.63 3.18 14.69
N THR A 75 -3.26 3.20 13.42
CA THR A 75 -3.96 2.44 12.37
C THR A 75 -4.02 0.95 12.72
N MET A 76 -2.90 0.36 13.15
CA MET A 76 -2.86 -1.06 13.50
C MET A 76 -3.62 -1.38 14.79
N ALA A 77 -3.63 -0.48 15.77
CA ALA A 77 -4.46 -0.61 16.97
C ALA A 77 -5.95 -0.57 16.63
N ASP A 78 -6.39 0.39 15.81
CA ASP A 78 -7.78 0.51 15.36
C ASP A 78 -8.20 -0.70 14.49
N TYR A 79 -7.30 -1.13 13.59
CA TYR A 79 -7.49 -2.30 12.75
C TYR A 79 -7.65 -3.58 13.58
N GLY A 80 -6.78 -3.78 14.56
CA GLY A 80 -6.87 -4.86 15.54
C GLY A 80 -8.17 -4.80 16.32
N LYS A 81 -8.55 -3.64 16.86
CA LYS A 81 -9.80 -3.45 17.62
C LYS A 81 -11.04 -3.85 16.82
N LYS A 82 -11.15 -3.44 15.55
CA LYS A 82 -12.27 -3.84 14.66
C LYS A 82 -12.36 -5.37 14.50
N ARG A 83 -11.20 -6.05 14.52
CA ARG A 83 -11.08 -7.51 14.36
C ARG A 83 -11.01 -8.27 15.69
N LYS A 84 -11.08 -7.58 16.83
CA LYS A 84 -10.89 -8.13 18.19
C LYS A 84 -9.53 -8.82 18.36
N ILE A 85 -8.49 -8.24 17.78
CA ILE A 85 -7.11 -8.72 17.77
C ILE A 85 -6.19 -7.63 18.32
N SER A 86 -5.13 -8.01 19.04
CA SER A 86 -4.05 -7.11 19.47
C SER A 86 -2.75 -7.49 18.78
N TYR A 87 -2.08 -6.51 18.18
CA TYR A 87 -0.82 -6.72 17.48
C TYR A 87 0.37 -6.30 18.35
N VAL A 88 1.43 -7.12 18.32
CA VAL A 88 2.75 -6.77 18.85
C VAL A 88 3.60 -6.25 17.70
N ARG A 89 4.19 -5.07 17.88
CA ARG A 89 5.10 -4.46 16.89
C ARG A 89 6.53 -4.90 17.13
N TYR A 90 7.30 -5.13 16.06
CA TYR A 90 8.76 -5.18 16.16
C TYR A 90 9.30 -3.76 16.37
N ASP A 91 9.93 -3.51 17.52
CA ASP A 91 10.35 -2.16 17.92
C ASP A 91 11.77 -1.77 17.44
N GLY A 92 12.42 -2.64 16.67
CA GLY A 92 13.79 -2.44 16.19
C GLY A 92 14.88 -2.81 17.20
N LYS A 93 14.52 -3.23 18.41
CA LYS A 93 15.44 -3.55 19.51
C LYS A 93 15.25 -4.98 20.03
N HIS A 94 14.03 -5.35 20.36
CA HIS A 94 13.67 -6.66 20.89
C HIS A 94 13.17 -7.56 19.76
N LEU A 95 13.66 -8.81 19.75
CA LEU A 95 13.24 -9.79 18.77
C LEU A 95 11.74 -10.03 18.86
N LEU A 96 11.05 -9.97 17.71
CA LEU A 96 9.66 -10.37 17.62
C LEU A 96 9.62 -11.83 17.19
N LYS A 97 9.12 -12.71 18.07
CA LYS A 97 8.90 -14.13 17.78
C LYS A 97 7.41 -14.40 17.59
N ASN A 98 7.02 -15.06 16.50
CA ASN A 98 5.64 -15.48 16.28
C ASN A 98 5.42 -16.96 16.65
N SER A 99 4.15 -17.38 16.70
CA SER A 99 3.76 -18.74 17.11
C SER A 99 4.22 -19.83 16.14
N ALA A 100 4.54 -19.48 14.90
CA ALA A 100 5.15 -20.37 13.91
C ALA A 100 6.67 -20.54 14.08
N GLY A 101 7.27 -19.83 15.03
CA GLY A 101 8.70 -19.90 15.33
C GLY A 101 9.58 -18.98 14.49
N ARG A 102 8.99 -18.05 13.71
CA ARG A 102 9.76 -17.00 13.03
C ARG A 102 10.25 -15.98 14.05
N ILE A 103 11.45 -15.48 13.83
CA ILE A 103 12.09 -14.48 14.68
C ILE A 103 12.46 -13.31 13.77
N TYR A 104 11.82 -12.16 13.96
CA TYR A 104 12.14 -10.94 13.24
C TYR A 104 13.17 -10.10 14.03
N PRO A 105 14.20 -9.57 13.35
CA PRO A 105 14.40 -9.54 11.89
C PRO A 105 15.23 -10.72 11.36
N ASP A 106 15.71 -11.63 12.23
CA ASP A 106 16.57 -12.76 11.89
C ASP A 106 16.10 -13.60 10.69
N THR A 107 14.80 -13.79 10.57
CA THR A 107 14.15 -14.56 9.52
C THR A 107 14.45 -14.01 8.13
N PHE A 108 14.69 -12.70 7.97
CA PHE A 108 15.12 -12.10 6.69
C PHE A 108 16.45 -12.67 6.17
N LYS A 109 17.30 -13.22 7.05
CA LYS A 109 18.57 -13.85 6.68
C LYS A 109 18.46 -15.37 6.56
N LYS A 110 17.57 -15.99 7.32
CA LYS A 110 17.50 -17.46 7.51
C LYS A 110 16.49 -18.13 6.58
N ASP A 111 15.38 -17.45 6.29
CA ASP A 111 14.24 -18.02 5.56
C ASP A 111 14.18 -17.52 4.12
N THR A 112 13.47 -18.28 3.27
CA THR A 112 13.19 -17.86 1.89
C THR A 112 11.81 -17.23 1.80
N PHE A 113 11.75 -15.97 1.38
CA PHE A 113 10.50 -15.25 1.17
C PHE A 113 9.99 -15.45 -0.25
N ILE A 114 8.72 -15.86 -0.36
CA ILE A 114 8.02 -16.15 -1.60
C ILE A 114 6.80 -15.22 -1.71
N LEU A 115 6.65 -14.53 -2.83
CA LEU A 115 5.45 -13.76 -3.18
C LEU A 115 5.08 -14.10 -4.62
N ASN A 116 3.80 -14.42 -4.87
CA ASN A 116 3.32 -14.85 -6.19
C ASN A 116 4.17 -15.97 -6.81
N ASN A 117 4.47 -17.00 -6.01
CA ASN A 117 5.30 -18.15 -6.37
C ASN A 117 6.75 -17.82 -6.79
N LYS A 118 7.23 -16.62 -6.50
CA LYS A 118 8.61 -16.19 -6.81
C LYS A 118 9.36 -15.82 -5.54
N LYS A 119 10.65 -16.16 -5.49
CA LYS A 119 11.55 -15.64 -4.46
C LYS A 119 11.69 -14.13 -4.59
N ILE A 120 11.59 -13.41 -3.49
CA ILE A 120 11.77 -11.96 -3.45
C ILE A 120 12.98 -11.55 -2.60
N SER A 121 13.56 -10.39 -2.91
CA SER A 121 14.56 -9.73 -2.06
C SER A 121 13.82 -8.79 -1.11
N ILE A 122 13.78 -9.14 0.17
CA ILE A 122 13.07 -8.42 1.22
C ILE A 122 13.95 -8.35 2.47
N GLY A 123 13.91 -7.22 3.17
CA GLY A 123 14.70 -7.06 4.38
C GLY A 123 14.34 -5.82 5.19
N TRP A 124 14.72 -5.85 6.46
CA TRP A 124 14.57 -4.74 7.40
C TRP A 124 15.39 -3.53 6.94
N ALA A 125 14.71 -2.44 6.60
CA ALA A 125 15.30 -1.20 6.07
C ALA A 125 14.52 0.04 6.56
N PRO A 126 14.42 0.28 7.88
CA PRO A 126 13.55 1.32 8.44
C PRO A 126 13.99 2.75 8.08
N GLN A 127 15.28 2.93 7.75
CA GLN A 127 15.86 4.20 7.29
C GLN A 127 15.90 4.31 5.75
N GLY A 128 15.31 3.35 5.04
CA GLY A 128 15.41 3.24 3.59
C GLY A 128 16.72 2.57 3.13
N GLY A 129 17.14 2.86 1.89
CA GLY A 129 18.29 2.25 1.21
C GLY A 129 17.89 1.28 0.11
N ASP A 130 18.84 0.84 -0.73
CA ASP A 130 18.57 0.09 -1.98
C ASP A 130 19.05 -1.38 -1.94
N GLN A 131 19.30 -1.91 -0.74
CA GLN A 131 19.78 -3.29 -0.55
C GLN A 131 18.72 -4.35 -0.86
N PHE A 132 17.43 -4.00 -0.73
CA PHE A 132 16.31 -4.92 -0.89
C PHE A 132 15.27 -4.36 -1.85
N ALA A 133 14.66 -5.25 -2.65
CA ALA A 133 13.56 -4.87 -3.54
C ALA A 133 12.30 -4.50 -2.74
N TYR A 134 12.06 -5.17 -1.62
CA TYR A 134 11.03 -4.86 -0.63
C TYR A 134 11.69 -4.38 0.66
N LYS A 135 11.59 -3.08 0.91
CA LYS A 135 12.23 -2.40 2.05
C LYS A 135 11.25 -2.38 3.21
N VAL A 136 11.47 -3.21 4.23
CA VAL A 136 10.55 -3.34 5.36
C VAL A 136 10.74 -2.17 6.32
N LEU A 137 9.65 -1.47 6.61
CA LEU A 137 9.62 -0.30 7.49
C LEU A 137 9.02 -0.62 8.86
N ALA A 138 8.04 -1.53 8.91
CA ALA A 138 7.40 -1.94 10.16
C ALA A 138 6.83 -3.36 10.06
N ILE A 139 6.77 -4.05 11.20
CA ILE A 139 6.26 -5.42 11.32
C ILE A 139 5.33 -5.49 12.53
N TYR A 140 4.16 -6.07 12.35
CA TYR A 140 3.16 -6.28 13.39
C TYR A 140 2.67 -7.72 13.35
N ASN A 141 2.68 -8.39 14.49
CA ASN A 141 2.25 -9.79 14.59
C ASN A 141 1.13 -9.96 15.60
N HIS A 142 0.17 -10.81 15.26
CA HIS A 142 -0.74 -11.40 16.22
C HIS A 142 -0.58 -12.91 16.20
N ASP A 143 -0.43 -13.51 17.38
CA ASP A 143 -0.49 -14.95 17.55
C ASP A 143 -1.89 -15.33 18.02
N PHE A 144 -2.51 -16.29 17.33
CA PHE A 144 -3.77 -16.88 17.76
C PHE A 144 -3.51 -17.98 18.78
N ASP A 145 -4.50 -18.33 19.59
CA ASP A 145 -4.41 -19.37 20.62
C ASP A 145 -3.98 -20.74 20.08
N GLN A 146 -4.22 -21.00 18.79
CA GLN A 146 -3.86 -22.24 18.14
C GLN A 146 -2.37 -22.24 17.76
N LYS A 147 -1.62 -23.23 18.27
CA LYS A 147 -0.16 -23.34 18.04
C LYS A 147 0.23 -23.26 16.55
N GLY A 148 1.07 -22.27 16.24
CA GLY A 148 1.58 -22.02 14.90
C GLY A 148 0.66 -21.16 14.03
N LYS A 149 -0.53 -20.79 14.50
CA LYS A 149 -1.38 -19.82 13.83
C LYS A 149 -0.99 -18.41 14.24
N HIS A 150 -0.72 -17.60 13.25
CA HIS A 150 -0.35 -16.20 13.42
C HIS A 150 -0.82 -15.41 12.21
N GLU A 151 -0.74 -14.10 12.33
CA GLU A 151 -0.91 -13.15 11.25
C GLU A 151 0.14 -12.05 11.42
N THR A 152 1.16 -12.06 10.56
CA THR A 152 2.22 -11.06 10.54
C THR A 152 2.02 -10.11 9.36
N TYR A 153 1.78 -8.84 9.65
CA TYR A 153 1.77 -7.75 8.68
C TYR A 153 3.16 -7.16 8.53
N ILE A 154 3.61 -7.01 7.28
CA ILE A 154 4.92 -6.49 6.91
C ILE A 154 4.71 -5.27 5.99
N PHE A 155 4.97 -4.09 6.53
CA PHE A 155 4.81 -2.81 5.83
C PHE A 155 6.10 -2.48 5.09
N CYS A 156 6.03 -2.36 3.77
CA CYS A 156 7.20 -2.20 2.92
C CYS A 156 7.07 -1.03 1.96
N ILE A 157 8.22 -0.59 1.44
CA ILE A 157 8.31 0.16 0.19
C ILE A 157 8.89 -0.75 -0.89
N HIS A 158 8.20 -0.83 -2.02
CA HIS A 158 8.63 -1.54 -3.22
C HIS A 158 8.38 -0.65 -4.44
N ASP A 159 9.39 -0.43 -5.28
CA ASP A 159 9.31 0.47 -6.44
C ASP A 159 8.71 1.85 -6.13
N LYS A 160 9.12 2.45 -5.01
CA LYS A 160 8.62 3.73 -4.49
C LYS A 160 7.11 3.73 -4.21
N LYS A 161 6.53 2.55 -3.95
CA LYS A 161 5.12 2.40 -3.58
C LYS A 161 5.01 1.72 -2.21
N PRO A 162 4.17 2.25 -1.32
CA PRO A 162 3.77 1.56 -0.10
C PRO A 162 3.06 0.26 -0.44
N ILE A 163 3.49 -0.84 0.15
CA ILE A 163 2.85 -2.15 0.02
C ILE A 163 2.76 -2.82 1.39
N VAL A 164 1.62 -3.47 1.65
CA VAL A 164 1.42 -4.27 2.86
C VAL A 164 1.40 -5.74 2.47
N LEU A 165 2.34 -6.50 3.03
CA LEU A 165 2.42 -7.95 2.86
C LEU A 165 1.93 -8.65 4.13
N VAL A 166 1.41 -9.87 3.98
CA VAL A 166 0.83 -10.65 5.08
C VAL A 166 1.37 -12.08 5.02
N ASP A 167 1.88 -12.54 6.16
CA ASP A 167 2.19 -13.94 6.44
C ASP A 167 1.13 -14.53 7.39
N THR A 168 0.49 -15.61 6.95
CA THR A 168 -0.41 -16.43 7.78
C THR A 168 -0.06 -17.92 7.69
N ALA A 169 1.01 -18.25 6.96
CA ALA A 169 1.30 -19.61 6.56
C ALA A 169 2.10 -20.35 7.64
N LYS A 170 1.88 -21.66 7.75
CA LYS A 170 2.61 -22.54 8.67
C LYS A 170 3.57 -23.41 7.87
N GLU A 171 4.56 -22.83 7.19
CA GLU A 171 5.38 -23.56 6.20
C GLU A 171 6.89 -23.55 6.51
N GLY A 172 7.43 -24.65 7.05
CA GLY A 172 8.86 -25.00 6.96
C GLY A 172 9.87 -23.84 7.06
N ASN A 173 10.82 -23.74 6.13
CA ASN A 173 11.81 -22.64 6.02
C ASN A 173 11.41 -21.58 4.97
N LYS A 174 10.13 -21.57 4.56
CA LYS A 174 9.60 -20.63 3.58
C LYS A 174 8.61 -19.70 4.25
N ILE A 175 8.66 -18.43 3.88
CA ILE A 175 7.64 -17.46 4.25
C ILE A 175 6.89 -17.12 2.99
N VAL A 176 5.66 -17.63 2.87
CA VAL A 176 4.78 -17.37 1.73
C VAL A 176 3.95 -16.15 2.06
N LEU A 177 4.32 -15.03 1.46
CA LEU A 177 3.63 -13.77 1.61
C LEU A 177 2.51 -13.62 0.59
N THR A 178 1.46 -12.93 1.02
CA THR A 178 0.43 -12.39 0.15
C THR A 178 0.40 -10.87 0.28
N GLN A 179 -0.05 -10.16 -0.74
CA GLN A 179 -0.36 -8.74 -0.58
C GLN A 179 -1.71 -8.60 0.14
N SER A 180 -1.77 -7.70 1.12
CA SER A 180 -3.00 -7.37 1.83
C SER A 180 -4.11 -6.98 0.84
N GLN A 181 -5.28 -7.60 0.99
CA GLN A 181 -6.49 -7.25 0.23
C GLN A 181 -7.35 -6.21 0.96
N ASP A 182 -6.95 -5.78 2.16
CA ASP A 182 -7.69 -4.83 2.96
C ASP A 182 -7.52 -3.40 2.41
N ARG A 183 -8.57 -2.89 1.78
CA ARG A 183 -8.54 -1.57 1.13
C ARG A 183 -8.29 -0.44 2.11
N GLU A 184 -8.89 -0.48 3.30
CA GLU A 184 -8.78 0.59 4.29
C GLU A 184 -7.35 0.63 4.84
N LEU A 185 -6.80 -0.52 5.21
CA LEU A 185 -5.42 -0.62 5.70
C LEU A 185 -4.41 -0.15 4.64
N ASN A 186 -4.58 -0.59 3.39
CA ASN A 186 -3.70 -0.19 2.29
C ASN A 186 -3.77 1.33 2.02
N GLN A 187 -4.97 1.92 2.05
CA GLN A 187 -5.17 3.36 1.86
C GLN A 187 -4.59 4.18 3.01
N HIS A 188 -4.74 3.73 4.25
CA HIS A 188 -4.14 4.41 5.41
C HIS A 188 -2.63 4.37 5.33
N PHE A 189 -2.01 3.22 5.02
CA PHE A 189 -0.56 3.14 4.90
C PHE A 189 -0.03 4.03 3.76
N ASP A 190 -0.69 4.02 2.60
CA ASP A 190 -0.34 4.92 1.50
C ASP A 190 -0.43 6.40 1.93
N GLY A 191 -1.52 6.78 2.59
CA GLY A 191 -1.72 8.14 3.09
C GLY A 191 -0.66 8.57 4.12
N ILE A 192 -0.26 7.65 5.01
CA ILE A 192 0.83 7.86 5.97
C ILE A 192 2.14 8.15 5.22
N MET A 193 2.50 7.30 4.25
CA MET A 193 3.77 7.44 3.51
C MET A 193 3.82 8.68 2.62
N ASN A 194 2.67 9.15 2.11
CA ASN A 194 2.55 10.32 1.24
C ASN A 194 2.28 11.63 2.01
N GLY A 195 2.12 11.55 3.33
CA GLY A 195 1.84 12.71 4.19
C GLY A 195 0.41 13.26 4.05
N THR A 196 -0.50 12.49 3.46
CA THR A 196 -1.92 12.83 3.34
C THR A 196 -2.69 12.11 4.44
N GLN A 197 -2.81 12.73 5.61
CA GLN A 197 -3.59 12.18 6.73
C GLN A 197 -5.09 12.27 6.43
N TYR A 198 -5.86 11.27 6.86
CA TYR A 198 -7.33 11.24 6.91
C TYR A 198 -7.81 11.39 8.36
#